data_AF-A0A067FPC6-F1
#
_entry.id   AF-A0A067FPC6-F1
#
_cell.length_a   1.000
_cell.length_b   1.000
_cell.length_c   1.000
_cell.angle_alpha   90.00
_cell.angle_beta   90.00
_cell.angle_gamma   90.00
#
_symmetry.space_group_name_H-M   'P 1'
#
loop_
_entity.id
_entity.type
_entity.pdbx_description
1 polymer ?
#
loop_
_entity_poly.entity_id
_entity_poly.type
_entity_poly.pdbx_seq_one_letter_code
_entity_poly.pdbx_strand_id
1 'polypeptide(L)'
;MPDLVSGEQPEAVDDDNDMETPNQSSIPLVVTVSKSSGTSLEFNCVAYHDEISIDSLAVRKTENLEDEAGYEGPDFHDLDENLKKAFHKYLEIRGIKPSTTNFLFEYMLNKDSREYLIWLKKLKDFVEA
;
A
#
# COMPACT_ATOMS: atom_id res chain seq x y z
N MET A 1 -49.66 47.13 16.57
CA MET A 1 -48.82 46.72 17.72
C MET A 1 -48.20 45.37 17.38
N PRO A 2 -46.93 45.17 17.76
CA PRO A 2 -45.96 44.37 17.03
C PRO A 2 -46.08 42.89 17.36
N ASP A 3 -45.56 42.03 16.47
CA ASP A 3 -44.72 40.95 16.94
C ASP A 3 -43.53 40.76 16.00
N LEU A 4 -42.39 40.65 16.68
CA LEU A 4 -41.02 40.70 16.26
C LEU A 4 -40.61 39.27 15.87
N VAL A 5 -40.44 38.98 14.59
CA VAL A 5 -39.72 37.80 14.15
C VAL A 5 -38.47 38.27 13.42
N SER A 6 -37.33 38.01 14.08
CA SER A 6 -35.98 38.26 13.63
C SER A 6 -35.78 37.80 12.19
N GLY A 7 -35.04 38.61 11.43
CA GLY A 7 -34.64 38.28 10.07
C GLY A 7 -33.88 36.95 10.02
N GLU A 8 -34.31 36.09 9.12
CA GLU A 8 -33.50 34.99 8.60
C GLU A 8 -32.27 35.60 7.92
N GLN A 9 -31.13 35.45 8.59
CA GLN A 9 -29.82 35.67 8.01
C GLN A 9 -29.45 34.37 7.28
N PRO A 10 -29.11 34.41 5.98
CA PRO A 10 -28.79 33.19 5.26
C PRO A 10 -27.56 32.53 5.89
N GLU A 11 -27.74 31.30 6.33
CA GLU A 11 -26.67 30.38 6.74
C GLU A 11 -25.57 30.45 5.68
N ALA A 12 -24.36 30.81 6.13
CA ALA A 12 -23.17 30.69 5.32
C ALA A 12 -23.03 29.20 4.98
N VAL A 13 -23.26 28.88 3.71
CA VAL A 13 -22.77 27.64 3.11
C VAL A 13 -21.27 27.66 3.32
N ASP A 14 -20.83 26.93 4.35
CA ASP A 14 -19.44 26.56 4.52
C ASP A 14 -19.09 25.78 3.26
N ASP A 15 -18.30 26.42 2.41
CA ASP A 15 -17.70 25.86 1.22
C ASP A 15 -16.95 24.62 1.70
N ASP A 16 -17.56 23.45 1.50
CA ASP A 16 -16.90 22.15 1.56
C ASP A 16 -15.74 22.22 0.56
N ASN A 17 -14.65 22.82 1.02
CA ASN A 17 -13.35 22.70 0.43
C ASN A 17 -12.87 21.30 0.82
N ASP A 18 -13.56 20.31 0.24
CA ASP A 18 -13.10 18.97 -0.01
C ASP A 18 -11.89 19.15 -0.94
N MET A 19 -10.80 19.67 -0.38
CA MET A 19 -9.48 19.36 -0.88
C MET A 19 -9.42 17.84 -0.75
N GLU A 20 -9.84 17.15 -1.80
CA GLU A 20 -9.49 15.77 -2.03
C GLU A 20 -7.98 15.73 -1.81
N THR A 21 -7.57 15.26 -0.63
CA THR A 21 -6.20 14.87 -0.39
C THR A 21 -5.90 13.94 -1.55
N PRO A 22 -4.99 14.29 -2.47
CA PRO A 22 -4.84 13.55 -3.71
C PRO A 22 -4.66 12.11 -3.30
N ASN A 23 -5.62 11.25 -3.64
CA ASN A 23 -5.62 9.84 -3.24
C ASN A 23 -4.24 9.30 -3.60
N GLN A 24 -3.36 9.17 -2.61
CA GLN A 24 -1.98 8.78 -2.85
C GLN A 24 -2.07 7.33 -3.28
N SER A 25 -1.97 7.11 -4.59
CA SER A 25 -2.00 5.78 -5.16
C SER A 25 -0.93 4.95 -4.46
N SER A 26 -1.33 3.79 -3.95
CA SER A 26 -0.47 2.93 -3.15
C SER A 26 -0.51 1.50 -3.66
N ILE A 27 0.60 0.78 -3.48
CA ILE A 27 0.73 -0.61 -3.90
C ILE A 27 1.08 -1.43 -2.66
N PRO A 28 0.15 -2.27 -2.14
CA PRO A 28 0.50 -3.24 -1.11
C PRO A 28 1.43 -4.30 -1.70
N LEU A 29 2.51 -4.61 -0.99
CA LEU A 29 3.52 -5.55 -1.43
C LEU A 29 4.19 -6.27 -0.26
N VAL A 30 4.61 -7.50 -0.51
CA VAL A 30 5.37 -8.30 0.46
C VAL A 30 6.81 -8.41 -0.01
N VAL A 31 7.76 -7.99 0.83
CA VAL A 31 9.19 -8.16 0.56
C VAL A 31 9.71 -9.34 1.36
N THR A 32 10.12 -10.41 0.67
CA THR A 32 10.72 -11.59 1.30
C THR A 32 12.22 -11.62 1.05
N VAL A 33 13.01 -11.61 2.11
CA VAL A 33 14.47 -11.76 2.07
C VAL A 33 14.87 -13.14 2.59
N SER A 34 15.15 -14.06 1.68
CA SER A 34 15.53 -15.44 1.99
C SER A 34 17.03 -15.62 2.13
N LYS A 35 17.46 -16.46 3.07
CA LYS A 35 18.85 -16.89 3.26
C LYS A 35 19.00 -18.38 2.92
N SER A 36 20.22 -18.79 2.55
CA SER A 36 20.56 -20.20 2.29
C SER A 36 20.38 -21.11 3.51
N SER A 37 20.25 -20.55 4.71
CA SER A 37 19.93 -21.29 5.95
C SER A 37 18.48 -21.79 6.02
N GLY A 38 17.65 -21.55 5.00
CA GLY A 38 16.22 -21.90 5.03
C GLY A 38 15.39 -20.98 5.92
N THR A 39 15.88 -19.77 6.21
CA THR A 39 15.14 -18.74 6.95
C THR A 39 14.90 -17.54 6.04
N SER A 40 13.70 -16.98 6.07
CA SER A 40 13.36 -15.74 5.39
C SER A 40 12.84 -14.69 6.36
N LEU A 41 13.09 -13.43 6.02
CA LEU A 41 12.51 -12.27 6.69
C LEU A 41 11.49 -11.66 5.73
N GLU A 42 10.25 -11.61 6.17
CA GLU A 42 9.12 -11.10 5.39
C GLU A 42 8.71 -9.75 5.95
N PHE A 43 8.52 -8.78 5.05
CA PHE A 43 8.00 -7.46 5.38
C PHE A 43 6.69 -7.27 4.63
N ASN A 44 5.64 -6.92 5.35
CA ASN A 44 4.42 -6.40 4.76
C ASN A 44 4.58 -4.89 4.63
N CYS A 45 4.42 -4.40 3.41
CA CYS A 45 4.71 -3.01 3.09
C CYS A 45 3.65 -2.41 2.19
N VAL A 46 3.57 -1.09 2.22
CA VAL A 46 2.82 -0.28 1.26
C VAL A 46 3.80 0.65 0.57
N ALA A 47 3.91 0.52 -0.76
CA ALA A 47 4.65 1.48 -1.57
C ALA A 47 3.77 2.69 -1.90
N TYR A 48 4.34 3.87 -1.73
CA TYR A 48 3.82 5.14 -2.22
C TYR A 48 4.79 5.69 -3.27
N HIS A 49 4.45 6.83 -3.89
CA HIS A 49 5.37 7.50 -4.79
C HIS A 49 6.65 7.90 -4.03
N ASP A 50 7.81 7.51 -4.55
CA ASP A 50 9.12 7.74 -3.93
C ASP A 50 9.40 7.13 -2.54
N GLU A 51 8.44 6.46 -1.89
CA GLU A 51 8.65 5.92 -0.53
C GLU A 51 7.97 4.58 -0.26
N ILE A 52 8.33 3.95 0.86
CA ILE A 52 7.73 2.70 1.32
C ILE A 52 7.47 2.75 2.83
N SER A 53 6.27 2.37 3.23
CA SER A 53 5.89 2.12 4.62
C SER A 53 6.01 0.64 4.94
N ILE A 54 6.46 0.31 6.14
CA ILE A 54 6.50 -1.06 6.67
C ILE A 54 5.40 -1.16 7.71
N ASP A 55 4.48 -2.11 7.51
CA ASP A 55 3.35 -2.32 8.43
C ASP A 55 3.67 -3.41 9.46
N SER A 56 4.31 -4.50 9.01
CA SER A 56 4.73 -5.59 9.89
C SER A 56 5.92 -6.36 9.30
N LEU A 57 6.58 -7.14 10.15
CA LEU A 57 7.66 -8.03 9.73
C LEU A 57 7.64 -9.34 10.51
N ALA A 58 7.84 -10.44 9.81
CA ALA A 58 7.85 -11.77 10.38
C ALA A 58 9.09 -12.56 9.93
N VAL A 59 9.61 -13.41 10.82
CA VAL A 59 10.68 -14.36 10.49
C VAL A 59 10.04 -15.69 10.17
N ARG A 60 10.23 -16.19 8.95
CA ARG A 60 9.69 -17.48 8.49
C ARG A 60 10.82 -18.50 8.31
N LYS A 61 10.50 -19.78 8.47
CA LYS A 61 11.37 -20.90 8.09
C LYS A 61 10.77 -21.61 6.89
N THR A 62 11.59 -21.88 5.89
CA THR A 62 11.22 -22.52 4.63
C THR A 62 10.62 -23.92 4.83
N GLU A 63 10.98 -24.59 5.93
CA GLU A 63 10.54 -25.96 6.24
C GLU A 63 9.12 -26.04 6.83
N ASN A 64 8.56 -24.92 7.34
CA ASN A 64 7.28 -24.88 8.04
C ASN A 64 6.28 -23.95 7.34
N LEU A 65 6.10 -24.09 6.03
CA LEU A 65 5.06 -23.36 5.29
C LEU A 65 3.62 -23.78 5.69
N GLU A 66 3.47 -24.87 6.44
CA GLU A 66 2.19 -25.40 6.94
C GLU A 66 1.84 -24.91 8.37
N ASP A 67 2.76 -24.26 9.09
CA ASP A 67 2.46 -23.67 10.40
C ASP A 67 1.81 -22.28 10.21
N GLU A 68 0.50 -22.27 9.96
CA GLU A 68 -0.39 -21.10 9.85
C GLU A 68 -0.41 -20.18 11.09
N ALA A 69 0.41 -20.45 12.12
CA ALA A 69 0.42 -19.75 13.41
C ALA A 69 1.84 -19.39 13.91
N GLY A 70 2.78 -19.16 13.00
CA GLY A 70 4.07 -18.58 13.37
C GLY A 70 3.92 -17.18 13.99
N TYR A 71 4.78 -16.82 14.95
CA TYR A 71 4.78 -15.48 15.53
C TYR A 71 5.01 -14.41 14.46
N GLU A 72 4.03 -13.52 14.28
CA GLU A 72 4.01 -12.44 13.27
C GLU A 72 4.94 -11.27 13.57
N GLY A 73 5.66 -11.32 14.69
CA GLY A 73 6.41 -10.19 15.18
C GLY A 73 5.58 -9.27 16.09
N PRO A 74 6.22 -8.29 16.74
CA PRO A 74 5.52 -7.20 17.41
C PRO A 74 4.90 -6.26 16.37
N ASP A 75 4.01 -5.38 16.82
CA ASP A 75 3.59 -4.24 16.01
C ASP A 75 4.82 -3.41 15.60
N PHE A 76 4.94 -3.09 14.31
CA PHE A 76 6.07 -2.32 13.82
C PHE A 76 6.14 -0.92 14.47
N HIS A 77 4.99 -0.32 14.78
CA HIS A 77 4.92 0.98 15.44
C HIS A 77 5.43 0.97 16.88
N ASP A 78 5.42 -0.18 17.55
CA ASP A 78 5.94 -0.35 18.91
C ASP A 78 7.47 -0.52 18.97
N LEU A 79 8.14 -0.67 17.82
CA LEU A 79 9.59 -0.80 17.76
C LEU A 79 10.32 0.52 18.09
N ASP A 80 11.56 0.40 18.59
CA ASP A 80 12.45 1.55 18.78
C ASP A 80 12.71 2.28 17.45
N GLU A 81 12.78 3.62 17.51
CA GLU A 81 12.96 4.47 16.34
C GLU A 81 14.25 4.19 15.56
N ASN A 82 15.33 3.81 16.24
CA ASN A 82 16.58 3.44 15.55
C ASN A 82 16.44 2.10 14.85
N LEU A 83 15.67 1.17 15.42
CA LEU A 83 15.40 -0.13 14.83
C LEU A 83 14.51 0.00 13.58
N LYS A 84 13.45 0.83 13.64
CA LYS A 84 12.62 1.16 12.46
C LYS A 84 13.48 1.75 11.33
N LYS A 85 14.31 2.75 11.63
CA LYS A 85 15.26 3.34 10.66
C LYS A 85 16.23 2.32 10.09
N ALA A 86 16.70 1.37 10.90
CA ALA A 86 17.57 0.30 10.44
C ALA A 86 16.87 -0.63 9.44
N PHE A 87 15.59 -0.95 9.64
CA PHE A 87 14.81 -1.76 8.70
C PHE A 87 14.57 -1.04 7.37
N HIS A 88 14.21 0.24 7.38
CA HIS A 88 14.11 1.03 6.15
C HIS A 88 15.44 1.03 5.37
N LYS A 89 16.56 1.30 6.06
CA LYS A 89 17.90 1.25 5.46
C LYS A 89 18.26 -0.14 4.94
N TYR A 90 17.86 -1.20 5.64
CA TYR A 90 18.09 -2.59 5.23
C TYR A 90 17.38 -2.95 3.91
N LEU A 91 16.15 -2.46 3.72
CA LEU A 91 15.39 -2.60 2.48
C LEU A 91 15.97 -1.73 1.36
N GLU A 92 16.36 -0.49 1.67
CA GLU A 92 16.97 0.44 0.71
C GLU A 92 18.27 -0.12 0.09
N ILE A 93 19.17 -0.67 0.92
CA ILE A 93 20.41 -1.31 0.46
C ILE A 93 20.15 -2.52 -0.43
N ARG A 94 18.99 -3.17 -0.27
CA ARG A 94 18.53 -4.29 -1.12
C ARG A 94 17.80 -3.84 -2.39
N GLY A 95 17.74 -2.54 -2.63
CA GLY A 95 17.15 -1.98 -3.83
C GLY A 95 15.67 -1.66 -3.71
N ILE A 96 15.07 -1.74 -2.52
CA ILE A 96 13.72 -1.21 -2.28
C ILE A 96 13.86 0.29 -1.98
N LYS A 97 13.85 1.09 -3.04
CA LYS A 97 14.17 2.52 -3.03
C LYS A 97 13.21 3.29 -3.96
N PRO A 98 13.22 4.63 -3.99
CA PRO A 98 12.27 5.44 -4.77
C PRO A 98 12.18 5.02 -6.26
N SER A 99 13.33 4.75 -6.90
CA SER A 99 13.32 4.30 -8.30
C SER A 99 12.57 3.00 -8.53
N THR A 100 12.54 2.11 -7.53
CA THR A 100 11.88 0.81 -7.60
C THR A 100 10.37 0.96 -7.38
N THR A 101 9.95 1.80 -6.44
CA THR A 101 8.53 2.09 -6.23
C THR A 101 7.95 2.79 -7.46
N ASN A 102 8.64 3.79 -8.01
CA ASN A 102 8.21 4.48 -9.22
C ASN A 102 8.10 3.54 -10.43
N PHE A 103 9.09 2.65 -10.61
CA PHE A 103 9.01 1.61 -11.63
C PHE A 103 7.79 0.69 -11.42
N LEU A 104 7.48 0.29 -10.18
CA LEU A 104 6.30 -0.52 -9.89
C LEU A 104 5.01 0.20 -10.29
N PHE A 105 4.88 1.51 -10.02
CA PHE A 105 3.72 2.29 -10.45
C PHE A 105 3.59 2.34 -11.97
N GLU A 106 4.67 2.64 -12.69
CA GLU A 106 4.68 2.62 -14.16
C GLU A 106 4.31 1.22 -14.70
N TYR A 107 4.86 0.18 -14.09
CA TYR A 107 4.57 -1.20 -14.47
C TYR A 107 3.10 -1.58 -14.22
N MET A 108 2.51 -1.16 -13.09
CA MET A 108 1.10 -1.41 -12.78
C MET A 108 0.16 -0.74 -13.80
N LEU A 109 0.41 0.52 -14.16
CA LEU A 109 -0.38 1.23 -15.18
C LEU A 109 -0.35 0.53 -16.55
N ASN A 110 0.84 0.13 -16.98
CA ASN A 110 1.01 -0.58 -18.24
C ASN A 110 0.38 -1.98 -18.20
N LYS A 111 0.48 -2.68 -17.06
CA LYS A 111 -0.11 -3.99 -16.86
C LYS A 111 -1.63 -3.91 -16.91
N ASP A 112 -2.24 -2.94 -16.25
CA ASP A 112 -3.70 -2.75 -16.22
C ASP A 112 -4.27 -2.60 -17.64
N SER A 113 -3.65 -1.71 -18.43
CA SER A 113 -4.01 -1.51 -19.84
C SER A 113 -3.92 -2.80 -20.67
N ARG A 114 -2.85 -3.59 -20.46
CA ARG A 114 -2.64 -4.86 -21.17
C ARG A 114 -3.65 -5.93 -20.74
N GLU A 115 -3.89 -6.08 -19.45
CA GLU A 115 -4.85 -7.05 -18.92
C GLU A 115 -6.28 -6.73 -19.36
N TYR A 116 -6.64 -5.45 -19.44
CA TYR A 116 -7.93 -5.03 -19.99
C TYR A 116 -8.12 -5.49 -21.44
N LEU A 117 -7.10 -5.33 -22.30
CA LEU A 117 -7.15 -5.81 -23.68
C LEU A 117 -7.25 -7.35 -23.75
N ILE A 118 -6.53 -8.07 -22.88
CA ILE A 118 -6.61 -9.53 -22.80
C ILE A 118 -8.02 -9.95 -22.37
N TRP A 119 -8.60 -9.26 -21.39
CA TRP A 119 -9.96 -9.52 -20.91
C TRP A 119 -11.00 -9.27 -22.01
N LEU A 120 -10.90 -8.15 -22.74
CA LEU A 120 -11.78 -7.87 -23.88
C LEU A 120 -11.70 -8.95 -24.95
N LYS A 121 -10.50 -9.46 -25.24
CA LYS A 121 -10.32 -10.56 -26.18
C LYS A 121 -11.02 -11.83 -25.69
N LYS A 122 -10.84 -12.20 -24.42
CA LYS A 122 -11.54 -13.35 -23.81
C LYS A 122 -13.06 -13.18 -23.88
N LEU A 123 -13.57 -11.97 -23.64
CA LEU A 123 -15.00 -11.67 -23.74
C LEU A 123 -15.53 -11.83 -25.16
N LYS A 124 -14.78 -11.33 -26.17
CA LYS A 124 -15.11 -11.51 -27.58
C LYS A 124 -15.19 -13.00 -27.94
N ASP A 125 -14.16 -13.77 -27.58
CA ASP A 125 -14.08 -15.20 -27.86
C ASP A 125 -15.24 -15.96 -27.22
N PHE A 126 -15.70 -15.54 -26.02
CA PHE A 126 -16.87 -16.11 -25.35
C PHE A 126 -18.19 -15.79 -26.05
N VAL A 127 -18.37 -14.59 -26.61
CA VAL A 127 -19.62 -14.18 -27.29
C VAL A 127 -19.73 -14.77 -28.70
N GLU A 128 -18.61 -15.04 -29.36
CA GLU A 128 -18.57 -15.63 -30.70
C GLU A 128 -18.71 -17.17 -30.71
N ALA A 129 -18.57 -17.83 -29.56
CA ALA A 129 -18.71 -19.27 -29.38
C ALA A 129 -20.18 -19.72 -29.34
#